data_AF-A0A9C6TR12-F1
#
_entry.id   AF-A0A9C6TR12-F1
#
_cell.length_a   1.000
_cell.length_b   1.000
_cell.length_c   1.000
_cell.angle_alpha   90.00
_cell.angle_beta   90.00
_cell.angle_gamma   90.00
#
_symmetry.space_group_name_H-M   'P 1'
#
loop_
_entity.id
_entity.type
_entity.pdbx_description
1 polymer ?
#
loop_
_entity_poly.entity_id
_entity_poly.type
_entity_poly.pdbx_seq_one_letter_code
_entity_poly.pdbx_strand_id
1 'polypeptide(L)'
;MVTVSAPATPPPPAGAAGLAAAAAAATPPQPGSWGPWGHRLRALNSTRVHRMWLLMCAAALLVLAQYRVSTLLAAVPAAVPPALPAVRAVDAPPNEPPITPAPSPSAVTLDALEEAVRLSVERLAQNDDMAASLGARLLREVASHLQLHAPTAPPASCSQCADADVLPGRAAPRRGLHPLYVITPTYRRPEQLAELTRMAQTLLLVRNVQWLVIEDAKVPSKHVEQLLKRSGLLYQHLTAAMPEQYRKRRGAKPKGVAQRNRGLQWLRANASVGVFYFADDDNTYDVAIFDEIRSTKRVSMFPVGLCTKFGLSTPVVSSTGAFMGFYDGWLGGRKFPVDMAGFAVSVKFLHMRPKAIMPYVPGFEEDGFLRSLAPLEPKEIELKADNCTKVLVWHTQAKANAPSPPLDMVKYNQTNLAVLKTIIV
;
A
#
# COMPACT_ATOMS: atom_id res chain seq x y z
N MET A 1 -22.63 59.33 -37.03
CA MET A 1 -22.76 58.00 -37.65
C MET A 1 -21.84 57.06 -36.91
N VAL A 2 -22.43 56.02 -36.32
CA VAL A 2 -21.79 55.03 -35.45
C VAL A 2 -21.09 53.99 -36.32
N THR A 3 -19.83 53.66 -36.01
CA THR A 3 -19.23 52.39 -36.41
C THR A 3 -18.60 51.74 -35.17
N VAL A 4 -19.21 50.62 -34.78
CA VAL A 4 -18.77 49.72 -33.71
C VAL A 4 -17.66 48.83 -34.27
N SER A 5 -16.51 48.76 -33.59
CA SER A 5 -15.47 47.76 -33.85
C SER A 5 -15.45 46.72 -32.73
N ALA A 6 -15.57 45.45 -33.11
CA ALA A 6 -15.54 44.28 -32.24
C ALA A 6 -14.13 44.01 -31.66
N PRO A 7 -14.00 43.30 -30.53
CA PRO A 7 -12.74 43.11 -29.82
C PRO A 7 -11.86 42.01 -30.44
N ALA A 8 -10.54 42.21 -30.35
CA ALA A 8 -9.51 41.30 -30.82
C ALA A 8 -9.35 40.06 -29.90
N THR A 9 -9.30 38.87 -30.51
CA THR A 9 -8.94 37.60 -29.85
C THR A 9 -7.41 37.47 -29.70
N PRO A 10 -6.89 36.99 -28.55
CA PRO A 10 -5.47 36.74 -28.35
C PRO A 10 -4.98 35.47 -29.08
N PRO A 11 -3.68 35.38 -29.44
CA PRO A 11 -3.14 34.26 -30.20
C PRO A 11 -2.96 32.98 -29.36
N PRO A 12 -3.02 31.78 -29.97
CA PRO A 12 -2.73 30.52 -29.30
C PRO A 12 -1.22 30.33 -29.02
N PRO A 13 -0.85 29.53 -28.00
CA PRO A 13 0.54 29.39 -27.54
C PRO A 13 1.42 28.60 -28.50
N ALA A 14 2.70 28.99 -28.54
CA ALA A 14 3.76 28.38 -29.34
C ALA A 14 4.14 26.98 -28.83
N GLY A 15 4.28 26.02 -29.76
CA GLY A 15 4.92 24.73 -29.43
C GLY A 15 4.47 23.52 -30.25
N ALA A 16 4.40 23.62 -31.58
CA ALA A 16 4.22 22.45 -32.44
C ALA A 16 4.89 22.65 -33.82
N ALA A 17 6.20 22.86 -33.84
CA ALA A 17 7.01 22.77 -35.07
C ALA A 17 8.47 22.49 -34.69
N GLY A 18 8.85 21.21 -34.61
CA GLY A 18 10.20 20.85 -34.21
C GLY A 18 10.48 19.35 -34.14
N LEU A 19 9.97 18.54 -35.08
CA LEU A 19 10.36 17.14 -35.26
C LEU A 19 10.28 16.77 -36.75
N ALA A 20 10.94 17.56 -37.60
CA ALA A 20 11.11 17.24 -39.02
C ALA A 20 12.39 17.86 -39.59
N ALA A 21 13.54 17.68 -38.94
CA ALA A 21 14.87 17.96 -39.53
C ALA A 21 16.01 17.43 -38.63
N ALA A 22 16.38 16.15 -38.78
CA ALA A 22 17.73 15.64 -38.44
C ALA A 22 17.90 14.15 -38.85
N ALA A 23 17.43 13.77 -40.04
CA ALA A 23 17.72 12.47 -40.64
C ALA A 23 18.36 12.66 -42.02
N ALA A 24 19.50 13.34 -42.05
CA ALA A 24 20.30 13.50 -43.27
C ALA A 24 21.76 13.86 -42.92
N ALA A 25 22.55 12.86 -42.51
CA ALA A 25 24.01 12.82 -42.67
C ALA A 25 24.57 11.51 -42.10
N ALA A 26 24.64 10.45 -42.91
CA ALA A 26 25.55 9.34 -42.71
C ALA A 26 25.76 8.60 -44.04
N THR A 27 26.85 8.93 -44.73
CA THR A 27 27.32 8.27 -45.95
C THR A 27 27.78 6.84 -45.63
N PRO A 28 27.46 5.81 -46.43
CA PRO A 28 27.91 4.45 -46.17
C PRO A 28 29.41 4.28 -46.51
N PRO A 29 30.16 3.44 -45.78
CA PRO A 29 31.56 3.16 -46.11
C PRO A 29 31.69 2.26 -47.34
N GLN A 30 32.78 2.47 -48.09
CA GLN A 30 33.17 1.74 -49.30
C GLN A 30 33.45 0.24 -49.03
N PRO A 31 33.20 -0.67 -50.00
CA PRO A 31 33.29 -2.12 -49.79
C PRO A 31 34.75 -2.60 -49.94
N GLY A 32 35.43 -2.85 -48.82
CA GLY A 32 36.80 -3.37 -48.88
C GLY A 32 37.50 -3.56 -47.53
N SER A 33 36.87 -4.21 -46.55
CA SER A 33 37.58 -4.80 -45.40
C SER A 33 36.65 -5.67 -44.55
N TRP A 34 36.31 -6.87 -45.04
CA TRP A 34 35.69 -7.89 -44.20
C TRP A 34 36.75 -8.89 -43.77
N GLY A 35 37.09 -8.86 -42.47
CA GLY A 35 37.83 -9.93 -41.80
C GLY A 35 37.04 -11.25 -41.75
N PRO A 36 37.60 -12.34 -41.18
CA PRO A 36 37.23 -13.74 -41.49
C PRO A 36 35.83 -14.21 -41.05
N TRP A 37 34.94 -13.32 -40.63
CA TRP A 37 33.62 -13.67 -40.07
C TRP A 37 32.47 -13.49 -41.08
N GLY A 38 32.73 -12.94 -42.27
CA GLY A 38 31.72 -12.63 -43.30
C GLY A 38 31.07 -13.83 -44.01
N HIS A 39 31.56 -15.05 -43.80
CA HIS A 39 31.06 -16.25 -44.48
C HIS A 39 30.07 -17.11 -43.67
N ARG A 40 29.82 -16.82 -42.38
CA ARG A 40 28.92 -17.63 -41.53
C ARG A 40 27.47 -17.15 -41.43
N LEU A 41 27.11 -16.02 -42.04
CA LEU A 41 25.73 -15.49 -42.03
C LEU A 41 24.94 -15.72 -43.33
N ARG A 42 25.55 -16.36 -44.34
CA ARG A 42 24.90 -16.59 -45.65
C ARG A 42 24.20 -17.95 -45.79
N ALA A 43 23.96 -18.65 -44.68
CA ALA A 43 23.33 -19.98 -44.66
C ALA A 43 22.13 -20.07 -43.69
N LEU A 44 21.35 -19.00 -43.53
CA LEU A 44 20.02 -19.07 -42.92
C LEU A 44 18.98 -19.12 -44.04
N ASN A 45 18.37 -20.30 -44.18
CA ASN A 45 17.40 -20.67 -45.21
C ASN A 45 16.35 -19.57 -45.44
N SER A 46 16.35 -18.98 -46.65
CA SER A 46 15.42 -17.91 -47.10
C SER A 46 13.94 -18.23 -46.79
N THR A 47 13.59 -19.52 -46.80
CA THR A 47 12.25 -20.04 -46.48
C THR A 47 11.80 -19.81 -45.02
N ARG A 48 12.71 -19.82 -44.03
CA ARG A 48 12.35 -19.57 -42.62
C ARG A 48 12.10 -18.10 -42.36
N VAL A 49 12.88 -17.22 -42.97
CA VAL A 49 12.70 -15.77 -42.87
C VAL A 49 11.39 -15.36 -43.54
N HIS A 50 11.07 -15.94 -44.69
CA HIS A 50 9.80 -15.67 -45.38
C HIS A 50 8.57 -16.16 -44.58
N ARG A 51 8.65 -17.35 -43.97
CA ARG A 51 7.59 -17.86 -43.07
C ARG A 51 7.38 -16.98 -41.84
N MET A 52 8.46 -16.46 -41.27
CA MET A 52 8.38 -15.57 -40.10
C MET A 52 7.76 -14.21 -40.47
N TRP A 53 8.07 -13.67 -41.65
CA TRP A 53 7.41 -12.48 -42.18
C TRP A 53 5.92 -12.69 -42.46
N LEU A 54 5.53 -13.82 -43.03
CA LEU A 54 4.12 -14.15 -43.25
C LEU A 54 3.34 -14.28 -41.93
N LEU A 55 3.92 -14.88 -40.90
CA LEU A 55 3.32 -14.97 -39.56
C LEU A 55 3.16 -13.60 -38.91
N MET A 56 4.15 -12.72 -39.05
CA MET A 56 4.08 -11.34 -38.55
C MET A 56 2.98 -10.52 -39.25
N CYS A 57 2.85 -10.65 -40.58
CA CYS A 57 1.79 -10.00 -41.35
C CYS A 57 0.39 -10.52 -40.96
N ALA A 58 0.24 -11.85 -40.79
CA ALA A 58 -1.02 -12.45 -40.35
C ALA A 58 -1.42 -11.99 -38.94
N ALA A 59 -0.46 -11.91 -38.01
CA ALA A 59 -0.70 -11.39 -36.66
C ALA A 59 -1.13 -9.91 -36.67
N ALA A 60 -0.49 -9.07 -37.50
CA ALA A 60 -0.87 -7.66 -37.66
C ALA A 60 -2.29 -7.50 -38.21
N LEU A 61 -2.68 -8.31 -39.20
CA LEU A 61 -4.05 -8.31 -39.75
C LEU A 61 -5.09 -8.75 -38.72
N LEU A 62 -4.78 -9.74 -37.88
CA LEU A 62 -5.64 -10.18 -36.77
C LEU A 62 -5.88 -9.06 -35.74
N VAL A 63 -4.83 -8.32 -35.37
CA VAL A 63 -4.95 -7.18 -34.45
C VAL A 63 -5.82 -6.07 -35.06
N LEU A 64 -5.63 -5.77 -36.34
CA LEU A 64 -6.45 -4.78 -37.05
C LEU A 64 -7.92 -5.19 -37.16
N ALA A 65 -8.19 -6.49 -37.37
CA ALA A 65 -9.55 -7.04 -37.40
C ALA A 65 -10.21 -6.97 -36.01
N GLN A 66 -9.49 -7.34 -34.94
CA GLN A 66 -9.98 -7.22 -33.56
C GLN A 66 -10.29 -5.77 -33.17
N TYR A 67 -9.45 -4.83 -33.61
CA TYR A 67 -9.68 -3.40 -33.40
C TYR A 67 -10.95 -2.92 -34.13
N ARG A 68 -11.14 -3.33 -35.40
CA ARG A 68 -12.35 -2.99 -36.20
C ARG A 68 -13.63 -3.53 -35.57
N VAL A 69 -13.63 -4.78 -35.09
CA VAL A 69 -14.78 -5.38 -34.40
C VAL A 69 -15.10 -4.62 -33.09
N SER A 70 -14.07 -4.25 -32.33
CA SER A 70 -14.24 -3.49 -31.09
C SER A 70 -14.83 -2.09 -31.34
N THR A 71 -14.41 -1.41 -32.41
CA THR A 71 -14.97 -0.11 -32.79
C THR A 71 -16.42 -0.19 -33.32
N LEU A 72 -16.81 -1.31 -33.93
CA LEU A 72 -18.18 -1.52 -34.40
C LEU A 72 -19.14 -1.85 -33.26
N LEU A 73 -18.69 -2.61 -32.26
CA LEU A 73 -19.49 -2.92 -31.05
C LEU A 73 -19.70 -1.69 -30.16
N ALA A 74 -18.77 -0.74 -30.14
CA ALA A 74 -18.89 0.51 -29.38
C ALA A 74 -19.85 1.54 -30.02
N ALA A 75 -20.31 1.32 -31.25
CA ALA A 75 -21.18 2.24 -32.00
C ALA A 75 -22.69 1.94 -31.89
N VAL A 76 -23.09 0.99 -31.03
CA VAL A 76 -24.51 0.69 -30.78
C VAL A 76 -25.01 1.55 -29.61
N PRO A 77 -25.88 2.55 -29.82
CA PRO A 77 -26.41 3.36 -28.74
C PRO A 77 -27.38 2.55 -27.87
N ALA A 78 -27.18 2.59 -26.55
CA ALA A 78 -28.08 2.00 -25.56
C ALA A 78 -29.43 2.73 -25.56
N ALA A 79 -30.52 1.99 -25.72
CA ALA A 79 -31.89 2.51 -25.64
C ALA A 79 -32.22 2.91 -24.20
N VAL A 80 -32.67 4.15 -24.02
CA VAL A 80 -33.14 4.72 -22.74
C VAL A 80 -34.62 4.34 -22.54
N PRO A 81 -35.04 3.73 -21.42
CA PRO A 81 -36.45 3.47 -21.15
C PRO A 81 -37.19 4.75 -20.71
N PRO A 82 -38.49 4.91 -21.04
CA PRO A 82 -39.25 6.12 -20.75
C PRO A 82 -39.67 6.22 -19.27
N ALA A 83 -39.72 7.46 -18.77
CA ALA A 83 -40.13 7.82 -17.42
C ALA A 83 -41.66 7.73 -17.22
N LEU A 84 -42.08 7.29 -16.03
CA LEU A 84 -43.49 7.26 -15.59
C LEU A 84 -43.96 8.65 -15.12
N PRO A 85 -45.24 9.02 -15.32
CA PRO A 85 -45.74 10.36 -15.02
C PRO A 85 -46.16 10.53 -13.54
N ALA A 86 -46.01 11.77 -13.06
CA ALA A 86 -46.39 12.23 -11.73
C ALA A 86 -47.92 12.36 -11.55
N VAL A 87 -48.42 11.98 -10.37
CA VAL A 87 -49.83 12.17 -9.96
C VAL A 87 -49.93 13.43 -9.07
N ARG A 88 -50.95 14.24 -9.36
CA ARG A 88 -51.27 15.54 -8.77
C ARG A 88 -51.82 15.46 -7.34
N ALA A 89 -51.59 16.54 -6.60
CA ALA A 89 -52.21 16.90 -5.32
C ALA A 89 -53.69 17.31 -5.46
N VAL A 90 -54.48 17.11 -4.39
CA VAL A 90 -55.83 17.67 -4.19
C VAL A 90 -55.97 18.13 -2.72
N ASP A 91 -56.64 19.27 -2.55
CA ASP A 91 -56.76 20.14 -1.37
C ASP A 91 -57.58 19.61 -0.16
N ALA A 92 -57.34 20.23 1.01
CA ALA A 92 -58.13 20.23 2.27
C ALA A 92 -59.34 21.22 2.19
N PRO A 93 -60.18 21.57 3.22
CA PRO A 93 -60.18 21.35 4.70
C PRO A 93 -61.64 21.18 5.29
N PRO A 94 -62.10 21.68 6.49
CA PRO A 94 -61.54 21.93 7.85
C PRO A 94 -62.40 21.37 9.06
N ASN A 95 -61.89 21.59 10.30
CA ASN A 95 -62.55 21.72 11.63
C ASN A 95 -62.49 20.56 12.68
N GLU A 96 -62.05 20.94 13.89
CA GLU A 96 -61.84 20.22 15.18
C GLU A 96 -62.83 20.76 16.26
N PRO A 97 -62.90 20.34 17.56
CA PRO A 97 -62.46 19.14 18.34
C PRO A 97 -63.57 18.67 19.37
N PRO A 98 -63.36 18.10 20.60
CA PRO A 98 -62.30 17.26 21.22
C PRO A 98 -62.80 15.96 21.94
N ILE A 99 -61.84 15.21 22.53
CA ILE A 99 -61.86 14.39 23.79
C ILE A 99 -61.40 12.91 23.62
N THR A 100 -60.38 12.58 24.40
CA THR A 100 -59.57 11.35 24.56
C THR A 100 -60.30 10.12 25.12
N PRO A 101 -59.80 8.88 24.87
CA PRO A 101 -58.86 8.27 25.82
C PRO A 101 -57.63 7.61 25.16
N ALA A 102 -56.59 7.43 25.97
CA ALA A 102 -55.23 7.01 25.60
C ALA A 102 -55.12 5.66 24.86
N PRO A 103 -54.09 5.48 24.01
CA PRO A 103 -53.59 4.16 23.66
C PRO A 103 -52.17 3.87 24.20
N SER A 104 -52.00 2.59 24.53
CA SER A 104 -50.79 1.77 24.72
C SER A 104 -49.57 2.13 23.86
N PRO A 105 -48.34 1.73 24.26
CA PRO A 105 -47.11 2.10 23.56
C PRO A 105 -47.14 1.60 22.11
N SER A 106 -47.27 2.54 21.19
CA SER A 106 -47.32 2.30 19.75
C SER A 106 -45.96 1.79 19.26
N ALA A 107 -45.98 0.66 18.55
CA ALA A 107 -44.86 0.18 17.77
C ALA A 107 -44.30 1.33 16.89
N VAL A 108 -43.00 1.58 17.00
CA VAL A 108 -42.29 2.52 16.15
C VAL A 108 -42.49 2.08 14.70
N THR A 109 -43.16 2.91 13.90
CA THR A 109 -43.32 2.64 12.47
C THR A 109 -41.99 2.81 11.76
N LEU A 110 -41.75 2.01 10.71
CA LEU A 110 -40.51 2.04 9.93
C LEU A 110 -40.22 3.45 9.40
N ASP A 111 -41.27 4.18 9.02
CA ASP A 111 -41.18 5.55 8.51
C ASP A 111 -40.69 6.55 9.58
N ALA A 112 -41.06 6.36 10.84
CA ALA A 112 -40.59 7.21 11.94
C ALA A 112 -39.11 6.95 12.28
N LEU A 113 -38.65 5.70 12.11
CA LEU A 113 -37.25 5.34 12.27
C LEU A 113 -36.41 5.89 11.10
N GLU A 114 -36.93 5.83 9.87
CA GLU A 114 -36.26 6.31 8.68
C GLU A 114 -36.08 7.84 8.70
N GLU A 115 -37.11 8.58 9.11
CA GLU A 115 -37.03 10.04 9.25
C GLU A 115 -36.07 10.46 10.39
N ALA A 116 -36.05 9.73 11.50
CA ALA A 116 -35.12 9.97 12.61
C ALA A 116 -33.66 9.69 12.22
N VAL A 117 -33.41 8.65 11.42
CA VAL A 117 -32.09 8.34 10.87
C VAL A 117 -31.66 9.42 9.88
N ARG A 118 -32.56 9.84 8.98
CA ARG A 118 -32.29 10.91 7.99
C ARG A 118 -31.90 12.22 8.67
N LEU A 119 -32.67 12.65 9.67
CA LEU A 119 -32.39 13.86 10.45
C LEU A 119 -31.09 13.77 11.26
N SER A 120 -30.73 12.58 11.73
CA SER A 120 -29.47 12.35 12.47
C SER A 120 -28.26 12.44 11.54
N VAL A 121 -28.37 11.90 10.31
CA VAL A 121 -27.32 11.98 9.28
C VAL A 121 -27.13 13.41 8.79
N GLU A 122 -28.21 14.17 8.58
CA GLU A 122 -28.14 15.58 8.19
C GLU A 122 -27.48 16.46 9.28
N ARG A 123 -27.74 16.17 10.56
CA ARG A 123 -27.08 16.86 11.68
C ARG A 123 -25.60 16.49 11.86
N LEU A 124 -25.21 15.27 11.49
CA LEU A 124 -23.81 14.81 11.51
C LEU A 124 -22.97 15.44 10.39
N ALA A 125 -23.59 15.80 9.26
CA ALA A 125 -22.89 16.45 8.14
C ALA A 125 -22.52 17.91 8.40
N GLN A 126 -22.99 18.51 9.51
CA GLN A 126 -22.83 19.94 9.79
C GLN A 126 -21.82 20.26 10.93
N ASN A 127 -21.13 19.29 11.51
CA ASN A 127 -20.16 19.54 12.59
C ASN A 127 -18.96 18.57 12.55
N ASP A 128 -17.80 19.08 12.16
CA ASP A 128 -16.57 18.29 11.98
C ASP A 128 -15.87 17.85 13.28
N ASP A 129 -16.31 18.28 14.47
CA ASP A 129 -15.56 18.06 15.73
C ASP A 129 -16.27 17.16 16.77
N MET A 130 -17.38 16.49 16.42
CA MET A 130 -18.18 15.70 17.38
C MET A 130 -18.45 14.25 16.97
N ALA A 131 -17.81 13.74 15.92
CA ALA A 131 -18.07 12.40 15.38
C ALA A 131 -17.74 11.25 16.36
N ALA A 132 -16.73 11.40 17.21
CA ALA A 132 -16.28 10.33 18.11
C ALA A 132 -17.16 10.15 19.37
N SER A 133 -17.70 11.25 19.92
CA SER A 133 -18.52 11.20 21.14
C SER A 133 -19.99 10.87 20.84
N LEU A 134 -20.50 11.31 19.69
CA LEU A 134 -21.86 10.99 19.23
C LEU A 134 -21.99 9.52 18.82
N GLY A 135 -21.01 8.94 18.14
CA GLY A 135 -21.05 7.53 17.73
C GLY A 135 -21.27 6.57 18.91
N ALA A 136 -20.59 6.83 20.03
CA ALA A 136 -20.75 6.05 21.26
C ALA A 136 -22.08 6.27 21.99
N ARG A 137 -22.74 7.42 21.78
CA ARG A 137 -24.09 7.67 22.30
C ARG A 137 -25.15 7.01 21.41
N LEU A 138 -25.02 7.15 20.09
CA LEU A 138 -25.91 6.52 19.12
C LEU A 138 -25.88 4.99 19.23
N LEU A 139 -24.71 4.39 19.41
CA LEU A 139 -24.57 2.95 19.64
C LEU A 139 -25.25 2.48 20.94
N ARG A 140 -25.26 3.30 21.99
CA ARG A 140 -25.94 2.99 23.26
C ARG A 140 -27.45 3.11 23.13
N GLU A 141 -27.93 4.10 22.39
CA GLU A 141 -29.36 4.29 22.08
C GLU A 141 -29.89 3.14 21.21
N VAL A 142 -29.13 2.73 20.18
CA VAL A 142 -29.51 1.59 19.33
C VAL A 142 -29.49 0.28 20.13
N ALA A 143 -28.51 0.11 21.03
CA ALA A 143 -28.45 -1.08 21.89
C ALA A 143 -29.61 -1.15 22.90
N SER A 144 -30.11 -0.02 23.41
CA SER A 144 -31.26 0.02 24.33
C SER A 144 -32.58 -0.28 23.61
N HIS A 145 -32.73 0.17 22.36
CA HIS A 145 -33.91 -0.13 21.53
C HIS A 145 -33.96 -1.59 21.03
N LEU A 146 -32.80 -2.24 20.90
CA LEU A 146 -32.69 -3.63 20.43
C LEU A 146 -32.73 -4.70 21.54
N GLN A 147 -32.95 -4.31 22.81
CA GLN A 147 -32.97 -5.21 23.98
C GLN A 147 -31.77 -6.18 24.08
N LEU A 148 -30.61 -5.82 23.52
CA LEU A 148 -29.38 -6.61 23.64
C LEU A 148 -28.86 -6.50 25.08
N HIS A 149 -29.08 -7.54 25.88
CA HIS A 149 -28.61 -7.58 27.26
C HIS A 149 -27.08 -7.72 27.28
N ALA A 150 -26.41 -6.71 27.86
CA ALA A 150 -25.00 -6.80 28.20
C ALA A 150 -24.79 -7.69 29.43
N PRO A 151 -23.70 -8.47 29.51
CA PRO A 151 -23.42 -9.30 30.68
C PRO A 151 -23.10 -8.43 31.91
N THR A 152 -23.66 -8.84 33.04
CA THR A 152 -23.59 -8.18 34.34
C THR A 152 -22.17 -8.17 34.92
N ALA A 153 -21.77 -7.01 35.46
CA ALA A 153 -20.52 -6.81 36.17
C ALA A 153 -20.56 -7.42 37.60
N PRO A 154 -19.41 -7.79 38.19
CA PRO A 154 -19.32 -8.23 39.59
C PRO A 154 -19.27 -7.03 40.56
N PRO A 155 -19.59 -7.20 41.86
CA PRO A 155 -19.69 -6.12 42.81
C PRO A 155 -18.31 -5.66 43.34
N ALA A 156 -18.28 -4.38 43.71
CA ALA A 156 -17.13 -3.66 44.21
C ALA A 156 -16.94 -3.78 45.74
N SER A 157 -15.68 -3.74 46.20
CA SER A 157 -15.26 -3.08 47.44
C SER A 157 -13.81 -2.60 47.22
N CYS A 158 -13.60 -1.28 47.12
CA CYS A 158 -13.06 -0.36 48.15
C CYS A 158 -11.59 -0.66 48.54
N SER A 159 -10.60 0.24 48.63
CA SER A 159 -10.39 1.64 48.24
C SER A 159 -8.94 1.98 48.66
N GLN A 160 -8.12 2.55 47.78
CA GLN A 160 -7.18 3.66 48.06
C GLN A 160 -6.30 4.00 46.83
N CYS A 161 -6.37 5.27 46.44
CA CYS A 161 -5.60 6.02 45.43
C CYS A 161 -4.15 6.23 45.90
N ALA A 162 -3.10 6.56 45.14
CA ALA A 162 -2.86 7.13 43.82
C ALA A 162 -1.50 6.58 43.31
N ASP A 163 -1.21 6.46 42.02
CA ASP A 163 -0.73 7.56 41.19
C ASP A 163 -1.09 7.38 39.70
N ALA A 164 -1.35 8.52 39.08
CA ALA A 164 -1.81 8.68 37.71
C ALA A 164 -0.66 8.66 36.70
N ASP A 165 -0.78 7.81 35.67
CA ASP A 165 -0.70 8.15 34.24
C ASP A 165 -0.52 6.86 33.44
N VAL A 166 -1.64 6.16 33.26
CA VAL A 166 -1.71 5.05 32.30
C VAL A 166 -2.90 5.35 31.39
N LEU A 167 -2.58 5.73 30.15
CA LEU A 167 -3.54 5.78 29.05
C LEU A 167 -4.39 4.48 29.04
N PRO A 168 -5.74 4.57 29.00
CA PRO A 168 -6.58 3.40 29.00
C PRO A 168 -6.48 2.72 27.63
N GLY A 169 -5.84 1.54 27.58
CA GLY A 169 -5.71 0.77 26.34
C GLY A 169 -4.58 -0.26 26.29
N ARG A 170 -3.80 -0.44 27.35
CA ARG A 170 -2.75 -1.46 27.37
C ARG A 170 -3.34 -2.82 27.74
N ALA A 171 -3.75 -3.60 26.75
CA ALA A 171 -3.80 -5.04 26.92
C ALA A 171 -2.37 -5.51 27.22
N ALA A 172 -2.11 -5.92 28.46
CA ALA A 172 -0.87 -6.62 28.80
C ALA A 172 -0.66 -7.78 27.81
N PRO A 173 0.59 -8.10 27.41
CA PRO A 173 0.83 -9.22 26.52
C PRO A 173 0.21 -10.48 27.14
N ARG A 174 -0.87 -10.98 26.52
CA ARG A 174 -1.46 -12.26 26.92
C ARG A 174 -0.33 -13.28 26.83
N ARG A 175 -0.03 -13.94 27.95
CA ARG A 175 0.94 -15.04 28.00
C ARG A 175 0.60 -16.02 26.86
N GLY A 176 1.54 -16.22 25.93
CA GLY A 176 1.42 -17.24 24.87
C GLY A 176 1.44 -16.75 23.42
N LEU A 177 1.37 -15.44 23.12
CA LEU A 177 1.53 -14.97 21.73
C LEU A 177 3.02 -14.85 21.36
N HIS A 178 3.44 -15.49 20.27
CA HIS A 178 4.80 -15.31 19.74
C HIS A 178 5.06 -13.84 19.32
N PRO A 179 6.23 -13.27 19.66
CA PRO A 179 6.60 -11.93 19.24
C PRO A 179 6.67 -11.81 17.71
N LEU A 180 6.23 -10.67 17.19
CA LEU A 180 6.37 -10.31 15.79
C LEU A 180 7.29 -9.10 15.65
N TYR A 181 8.40 -9.25 14.93
CA TYR A 181 9.37 -8.18 14.71
C TYR A 181 9.20 -7.61 13.30
N VAL A 182 8.75 -6.37 13.20
CA VAL A 182 8.56 -5.69 11.93
C VAL A 182 9.79 -4.84 11.63
N ILE A 183 10.55 -5.21 10.61
CA ILE A 183 11.75 -4.48 10.18
C ILE A 183 11.37 -3.49 9.10
N THR A 184 11.49 -2.20 9.41
CA THR A 184 11.11 -1.10 8.53
C THR A 184 12.32 -0.23 8.19
N PRO A 185 12.88 -0.37 6.98
CA PRO A 185 13.82 0.60 6.45
C PRO A 185 13.08 1.91 6.14
N THR A 186 13.68 3.05 6.47
CA THR A 186 13.14 4.37 6.10
C THR A 186 14.26 5.34 5.76
N TYR A 187 13.93 6.45 5.10
CA TYR A 187 14.89 7.51 4.77
C TYR A 187 14.20 8.87 4.69
N ARG A 188 14.99 9.93 4.88
CA ARG A 188 14.49 11.31 4.88
C ARG A 188 13.97 11.71 3.49
N ARG A 189 12.67 12.01 3.42
CA ARG A 189 11.92 12.52 2.26
C ARG A 189 10.65 13.25 2.72
N PRO A 190 10.01 14.08 1.88
CA PRO A 190 8.81 14.82 2.27
C PRO A 190 7.70 13.95 2.87
N GLU A 191 7.52 12.73 2.35
CA GLU A 191 6.47 11.82 2.78
C GLU A 191 6.84 11.03 4.05
N GLN A 192 8.11 11.01 4.47
CA GLN A 192 8.62 10.07 5.48
C GLN A 192 7.77 10.00 6.75
N LEU A 193 7.46 11.16 7.33
CA LEU A 193 6.71 11.20 8.59
C LEU A 193 5.24 10.81 8.40
N ALA A 194 4.65 11.08 7.24
CA ALA A 194 3.29 10.65 6.93
C ALA A 194 3.23 9.11 6.77
N GLU A 195 4.20 8.54 6.06
CA GLU A 195 4.35 7.09 5.85
C GLU A 195 4.53 6.35 7.17
N LEU A 196 5.47 6.80 8.01
CA LEU A 196 5.66 6.22 9.34
C LEU A 196 4.44 6.43 10.26
N THR A 197 3.69 7.53 10.10
CA THR A 197 2.48 7.77 10.91
C THR A 197 1.40 6.74 10.58
N ARG A 198 1.08 6.53 9.29
CA ARG A 198 0.06 5.54 8.92
C ARG A 198 0.50 4.11 9.27
N MET A 199 1.78 3.80 9.10
CA MET A 199 2.32 2.50 9.49
C MET A 199 2.20 2.26 10.99
N ALA A 200 2.55 3.26 11.82
CA ALA A 200 2.40 3.18 13.26
C ALA A 200 0.94 2.94 13.66
N GLN A 201 -0.01 3.63 13.03
CA GLN A 201 -1.44 3.48 13.29
C GLN A 201 -1.94 2.07 12.91
N THR A 202 -1.47 1.48 11.82
CA THR A 202 -1.75 0.07 11.48
C THR A 202 -1.18 -0.87 12.54
N LEU A 203 0.08 -0.68 12.94
CA LEU A 203 0.76 -1.57 13.89
C LEU A 203 0.17 -1.50 15.31
N LEU A 204 -0.49 -0.41 15.68
CA LEU A 204 -1.21 -0.29 16.96
C LEU A 204 -2.34 -1.32 17.11
N LEU A 205 -2.88 -1.81 15.99
CA LEU A 205 -3.89 -2.86 15.96
C LEU A 205 -3.28 -4.27 16.10
N VAL A 206 -1.95 -4.38 16.04
CA VAL A 206 -1.22 -5.66 16.04
C VAL A 206 -0.73 -6.00 17.44
N ARG A 207 -1.11 -7.17 17.94
CA ARG A 207 -0.72 -7.65 19.27
C ARG A 207 0.73 -8.14 19.29
N ASN A 208 1.43 -7.90 20.41
CA ASN A 208 2.80 -8.34 20.67
C ASN A 208 3.75 -8.10 19.48
N VAL A 209 3.71 -6.87 18.95
CA VAL A 209 4.57 -6.41 17.86
C VAL A 209 5.71 -5.56 18.42
N GLN A 210 6.91 -5.78 17.89
CA GLN A 210 8.09 -4.97 18.12
C GLN A 210 8.50 -4.34 16.79
N TRP A 211 8.43 -3.02 16.71
CA TRP A 211 8.72 -2.29 15.48
C TRP A 211 10.19 -1.83 15.44
N LEU A 212 10.96 -2.38 14.51
CA LEU A 212 12.36 -2.00 14.30
C LEU A 212 12.41 -0.98 13.16
N VAL A 213 12.56 0.30 13.50
CA VAL A 213 12.65 1.39 12.52
C VAL A 213 14.10 1.78 12.33
N ILE A 214 14.59 1.62 11.10
CA ILE A 214 16.01 1.81 10.79
C ILE A 214 16.18 2.85 9.68
N GLU A 215 16.76 4.00 10.02
CA GLU A 215 16.97 5.10 9.08
C GLU A 215 18.22 4.90 8.20
N ASP A 216 18.12 5.22 6.90
CA ASP A 216 19.27 5.47 6.01
C ASP A 216 19.94 6.81 6.36
N ALA A 217 20.56 6.84 7.53
CA ALA A 217 21.25 7.98 8.06
C ALA A 217 22.46 7.54 8.89
N LYS A 218 23.39 8.47 9.14
CA LYS A 218 24.49 8.26 10.10
C LYS A 218 24.04 8.53 11.53
N VAL A 219 23.08 9.43 11.71
CA VAL A 219 22.58 9.93 13.00
C VAL A 219 21.05 9.83 12.97
N PRO A 220 20.40 9.38 14.06
CA PRO A 220 18.95 9.30 14.13
C PRO A 220 18.33 10.70 14.05
N SER A 221 17.20 10.82 13.35
CA SER A 221 16.48 12.08 13.24
C SER A 221 15.55 12.31 14.44
N LYS A 222 15.56 13.54 14.97
CA LYS A 222 14.71 13.93 16.12
C LYS A 222 13.22 13.71 15.84
N HIS A 223 12.78 13.95 14.60
CA HIS A 223 11.36 13.84 14.23
C HIS A 223 10.88 12.40 14.17
N VAL A 224 11.71 11.46 13.68
CA VAL A 224 11.38 10.03 13.72
C VAL A 224 11.38 9.55 15.17
N GLU A 225 12.36 9.97 15.98
CA GLU A 225 12.39 9.61 17.41
C GLU A 225 11.12 10.09 18.15
N GLN A 226 10.70 11.34 17.92
CA GLN A 226 9.46 11.89 18.50
C GLN A 226 8.21 11.15 18.04
N LEU A 227 8.13 10.78 16.76
CA LEU A 227 7.03 9.99 16.21
C LEU A 227 6.95 8.61 16.88
N LEU A 228 8.09 7.94 17.05
CA LEU A 228 8.15 6.64 17.71
C LEU A 228 7.76 6.74 19.19
N LYS A 229 8.29 7.74 19.91
CA LYS A 229 7.94 7.98 21.32
C LYS A 229 6.44 8.19 21.52
N ARG A 230 5.81 9.03 20.69
CA ARG A 230 4.37 9.31 20.80
C ARG A 230 3.48 8.16 20.29
N SER A 231 4.02 7.24 19.50
CA SER A 231 3.23 6.14 18.91
C SER A 231 2.70 5.16 19.96
N GLY A 232 3.37 5.03 21.11
CA GLY A 232 3.01 4.04 22.14
C GLY A 232 3.37 2.59 21.78
N LEU A 233 3.93 2.33 20.60
CA LEU A 233 4.40 1.00 20.18
C LEU A 233 5.66 0.59 20.94
N LEU A 234 5.88 -0.71 21.09
CA LEU A 234 7.22 -1.21 21.41
C LEU A 234 8.08 -1.06 20.16
N TYR A 235 9.13 -0.25 20.25
CA TYR A 235 9.99 0.03 19.10
C TYR A 235 11.48 -0.03 19.44
N GLN A 236 12.28 -0.18 18.39
CA GLN A 236 13.70 0.11 18.41
C GLN A 236 14.00 1.09 17.28
N HIS A 237 14.63 2.20 17.61
CA HIS A 237 15.11 3.19 16.64
C HIS A 237 16.60 2.94 16.38
N LEU A 238 16.95 2.63 15.13
CA LEU A 238 18.33 2.34 14.69
C LEU A 238 18.69 3.19 13.47
N THR A 239 19.97 3.20 13.13
CA THR A 239 20.48 3.79 11.90
C THR A 239 21.40 2.82 11.17
N ALA A 240 21.38 2.88 9.85
CA ALA A 240 22.33 2.20 8.98
C ALA A 240 22.41 2.94 7.65
N ALA A 241 23.47 3.72 7.44
CA ALA A 241 23.65 4.43 6.18
C ALA A 241 23.97 3.47 5.04
N MET A 242 23.36 3.67 3.87
CA MET A 242 23.77 2.98 2.64
C MET A 242 25.27 3.22 2.39
N PRO A 243 26.08 2.18 2.14
CA PRO A 243 27.49 2.34 1.83
C PRO A 243 27.73 3.23 0.60
N GLU A 244 28.79 4.03 0.64
CA GLU A 244 29.04 5.09 -0.34
C GLU A 244 29.16 4.56 -1.78
N GLN A 245 29.74 3.37 -1.94
CA GLN A 245 29.89 2.69 -3.23
C GLN A 245 28.55 2.44 -3.94
N TYR A 246 27.48 2.20 -3.18
CA TYR A 246 26.13 1.99 -3.72
C TYR A 246 25.38 3.31 -3.89
N ARG A 247 25.64 4.29 -3.01
CA ARG A 247 25.03 5.63 -3.09
C ARG A 247 25.42 6.35 -4.39
N LYS A 248 26.68 6.22 -4.82
CA LYS A 248 27.23 6.82 -6.05
C LYS A 248 26.91 6.05 -7.34
N ARG A 249 26.36 4.84 -7.25
CA ARG A 249 26.05 4.02 -8.43
C ARG A 249 25.00 4.69 -9.32
N ARG A 250 25.22 4.68 -10.64
CA ARG A 250 24.22 5.06 -11.65
C ARG A 250 23.25 3.90 -11.89
N GLY A 251 21.96 4.21 -12.05
CA GLY A 251 20.90 3.22 -12.26
C GLY A 251 20.28 2.72 -10.95
N ALA A 252 19.85 1.45 -10.95
CA ALA A 252 19.17 0.85 -9.80
C ALA A 252 20.10 0.77 -8.57
N LYS A 253 19.58 1.21 -7.42
CA LYS A 253 20.29 1.20 -6.14
C LYS A 253 19.64 0.18 -5.20
N PRO A 254 20.44 -0.55 -4.40
CA PRO A 254 19.93 -1.52 -3.41
C PRO A 254 19.39 -0.78 -2.17
N LYS A 255 18.22 -0.15 -2.32
CA LYS A 255 17.57 0.63 -1.25
C LYS A 255 17.16 -0.30 -0.10
N GLY A 256 17.29 0.17 1.14
CA GLY A 256 16.86 -0.59 2.32
C GLY A 256 17.80 -1.72 2.77
N VAL A 257 18.79 -2.13 1.97
CA VAL A 257 19.61 -3.32 2.28
C VAL A 257 20.43 -3.16 3.56
N ALA A 258 21.08 -2.01 3.76
CA ALA A 258 21.87 -1.76 4.98
C ALA A 258 20.98 -1.79 6.24
N GLN A 259 19.78 -1.25 6.11
CA GLN A 259 18.80 -1.13 7.18
C GLN A 259 18.20 -2.50 7.53
N ARG A 260 17.82 -3.30 6.52
CA ARG A 260 17.36 -4.69 6.71
C ARG A 260 18.43 -5.55 7.38
N ASN A 261 19.68 -5.45 6.93
CA ASN A 261 20.80 -6.16 7.56
C ASN A 261 21.05 -5.71 9.01
N ARG A 262 20.90 -4.42 9.31
CA ARG A 262 20.99 -3.90 10.69
C ARG A 262 19.85 -4.44 11.57
N GLY A 263 18.66 -4.61 11.02
CA GLY A 263 17.54 -5.29 11.68
C GLY A 263 17.83 -6.76 11.95
N LEU A 264 18.36 -7.51 10.97
CA LEU A 264 18.79 -8.90 11.16
C LEU A 264 19.87 -9.03 12.25
N GLN A 265 20.82 -8.10 12.30
CA GLN A 265 21.84 -8.06 13.35
C GLN A 265 21.22 -7.84 14.73
N TRP A 266 20.27 -6.92 14.86
CA TRP A 266 19.55 -6.70 16.12
C TRP A 266 18.78 -7.96 16.54
N LEU A 267 18.07 -8.61 15.63
CA LEU A 267 17.36 -9.86 15.92
C LEU A 267 18.28 -10.95 16.44
N ARG A 268 19.46 -11.11 15.83
CA ARG A 268 20.46 -12.10 16.30
C ARG A 268 20.97 -11.81 17.71
N ALA A 269 21.08 -10.54 18.09
CA ALA A 269 21.56 -10.16 19.40
C ALA A 269 20.46 -10.15 20.47
N ASN A 270 19.20 -9.93 20.10
CA ASN A 270 18.13 -9.55 21.03
C ASN A 270 16.91 -10.46 21.03
N ALA A 271 16.74 -11.35 20.04
CA ALA A 271 15.55 -12.19 19.91
C ALA A 271 15.93 -13.67 19.72
N SER A 272 15.28 -14.57 20.45
CA SER A 272 15.48 -16.04 20.31
C SER A 272 14.28 -16.76 19.70
N VAL A 273 13.08 -16.17 19.84
CA VAL A 273 11.80 -16.73 19.40
C VAL A 273 10.97 -15.67 18.68
N GLY A 274 10.01 -16.13 17.89
CA GLY A 274 9.09 -15.27 17.13
C GLY A 274 9.32 -15.33 15.62
N VAL A 275 8.70 -14.39 14.93
CA VAL A 275 8.76 -14.23 13.47
C VAL A 275 9.19 -12.79 13.18
N PHE A 276 9.98 -12.60 12.13
CA PHE A 276 10.24 -11.27 11.61
C PHE A 276 9.72 -11.12 10.19
N TYR A 277 9.38 -9.87 9.86
CA TYR A 277 8.79 -9.49 8.60
C TYR A 277 9.44 -8.20 8.11
N PHE A 278 9.84 -8.16 6.85
CA PHE A 278 10.34 -6.95 6.22
C PHE A 278 9.15 -6.16 5.69
N ALA A 279 8.97 -4.94 6.20
CA ALA A 279 7.85 -4.10 5.86
C ALA A 279 8.35 -2.69 5.55
N ASP A 280 8.39 -2.34 4.26
CA ASP A 280 8.77 -1.01 3.80
C ASP A 280 7.73 0.02 4.24
N ASP A 281 8.17 1.26 4.48
CA ASP A 281 7.35 2.28 5.15
C ASP A 281 6.17 2.80 4.31
N ASP A 282 6.18 2.56 3.00
CA ASP A 282 5.18 3.04 2.04
C ASP A 282 4.15 2.00 1.60
N ASN A 283 4.29 0.74 2.01
CA ASN A 283 3.33 -0.31 1.67
C ASN A 283 2.03 -0.17 2.48
N THR A 284 1.00 -0.91 2.06
CA THR A 284 -0.27 -1.03 2.80
C THR A 284 -0.46 -2.45 3.30
N TYR A 285 -0.80 -2.61 4.58
CA TYR A 285 -0.94 -3.89 5.24
C TYR A 285 -2.34 -4.04 5.85
N ASP A 286 -3.07 -5.10 5.47
CA ASP A 286 -4.23 -5.55 6.22
C ASP A 286 -3.74 -6.16 7.54
N VAL A 287 -4.38 -5.84 8.66
CA VAL A 287 -3.98 -6.33 9.98
C VAL A 287 -3.97 -7.86 10.07
N ALA A 288 -4.79 -8.54 9.26
CA ALA A 288 -4.88 -9.99 9.20
C ALA A 288 -3.55 -10.64 8.81
N ILE A 289 -2.69 -9.97 8.01
CA ILE A 289 -1.41 -10.58 7.61
C ILE A 289 -0.51 -10.84 8.82
N PHE A 290 -0.55 -9.97 9.83
CA PHE A 290 0.32 -10.09 10.99
C PHE A 290 -0.07 -11.27 11.89
N ASP A 291 -1.35 -11.68 11.87
CA ASP A 291 -1.80 -12.89 12.56
C ASP A 291 -1.49 -14.15 11.74
N GLU A 292 -1.64 -14.12 10.42
CA GLU A 292 -1.26 -15.21 9.50
C GLU A 292 0.20 -15.64 9.68
N ILE A 293 1.12 -14.67 9.63
CA ILE A 293 2.57 -14.92 9.64
C ILE A 293 3.11 -15.25 11.02
N ARG A 294 2.38 -14.98 12.10
CA ARG A 294 2.84 -15.20 13.48
C ARG A 294 3.18 -16.67 13.77
N SER A 295 2.55 -17.58 13.03
CA SER A 295 2.71 -19.02 13.18
C SER A 295 3.92 -19.60 12.43
N THR A 296 4.62 -18.80 11.62
CA THR A 296 5.70 -19.25 10.72
C THR A 296 6.82 -19.97 11.45
N LYS A 297 7.16 -21.18 10.99
CA LYS A 297 8.18 -22.05 11.59
C LYS A 297 9.53 -21.98 10.88
N ARG A 298 9.53 -21.80 9.56
CA ARG A 298 10.71 -21.63 8.73
C ARG A 298 10.59 -20.34 7.92
N VAL A 299 9.87 -20.41 6.81
CA VAL A 299 9.58 -19.30 5.90
C VAL A 299 8.16 -19.47 5.39
N SER A 300 7.37 -18.41 5.47
CA SER A 300 6.03 -18.36 4.92
C SER A 300 5.95 -17.39 3.75
N MET A 301 5.09 -17.67 2.77
CA MET A 301 4.82 -16.77 1.65
C MET A 301 3.33 -16.59 1.39
N PHE A 302 2.99 -15.45 0.80
CA PHE A 302 1.63 -15.02 0.53
C PHE A 302 1.59 -14.00 -0.63
N PRO A 303 0.41 -13.75 -1.22
CA PRO A 303 0.25 -12.80 -2.32
C PRO A 303 0.54 -11.36 -1.91
N VAL A 304 1.20 -10.62 -2.80
CA VAL A 304 1.37 -9.17 -2.73
C VAL A 304 0.70 -8.53 -3.94
N GLY A 305 -0.18 -7.56 -3.70
CA GLY A 305 -0.87 -6.80 -4.74
C GLY A 305 -0.11 -5.54 -5.15
N LEU A 306 -0.45 -5.00 -6.33
CA LEU A 306 0.09 -3.75 -6.89
C LEU A 306 1.62 -3.71 -7.04
N CYS A 307 2.27 -4.88 -7.04
CA CYS A 307 3.70 -5.01 -7.27
C CYS A 307 3.98 -5.53 -8.69
N THR A 308 5.16 -5.17 -9.21
CA THR A 308 5.65 -5.60 -10.52
C THR A 308 4.74 -5.19 -11.69
N LYS A 309 5.10 -5.58 -12.92
CA LYS A 309 4.31 -5.30 -14.14
C LYS A 309 2.99 -6.07 -14.22
N PHE A 310 2.82 -7.12 -13.42
CA PHE A 310 1.60 -7.94 -13.42
C PHE A 310 0.60 -7.53 -12.35
N GLY A 311 0.95 -6.56 -11.49
CA GLY A 311 0.10 -6.13 -10.38
C GLY A 311 -0.06 -7.18 -9.27
N LEU A 312 0.65 -8.31 -9.37
CA LEU A 312 0.61 -9.40 -8.41
C LEU A 312 1.95 -10.15 -8.39
N SER A 313 2.41 -10.48 -7.18
CA SER A 313 3.50 -11.42 -6.91
C SER A 313 2.99 -12.46 -5.93
N THR A 314 3.01 -13.75 -6.30
CA THR A 314 2.45 -14.82 -5.46
C THR A 314 3.05 -16.19 -5.75
N PRO A 315 3.15 -17.09 -4.76
CA PRO A 315 3.20 -18.52 -5.02
C PRO A 315 2.00 -18.98 -5.86
N VAL A 316 2.22 -19.91 -6.78
CA VAL A 316 1.16 -20.60 -7.54
C VAL A 316 0.86 -21.91 -6.83
N VAL A 317 -0.42 -22.11 -6.51
CA VAL A 317 -0.90 -23.27 -5.76
C VAL A 317 -1.97 -23.96 -6.60
N SER A 318 -1.89 -25.28 -6.74
CA SER A 318 -2.90 -26.08 -7.42
C SER A 318 -4.22 -26.09 -6.65
N SER A 319 -5.30 -26.53 -7.30
CA SER A 319 -6.58 -26.81 -6.63
C SER A 319 -6.48 -27.86 -5.51
N THR A 320 -5.44 -28.70 -5.55
CA THR A 320 -5.13 -29.70 -4.51
C THR A 320 -4.25 -29.16 -3.38
N GLY A 321 -3.90 -27.87 -3.40
CA GLY A 321 -3.04 -27.23 -2.38
C GLY A 321 -1.55 -27.43 -2.61
N ALA A 322 -1.12 -27.99 -3.74
CA ALA A 322 0.28 -28.24 -4.03
C ALA A 322 0.96 -26.99 -4.63
N PHE A 323 2.16 -26.67 -4.16
CA PHE A 323 2.99 -25.62 -4.75
C PHE A 323 3.41 -25.99 -6.18
N MET A 324 3.18 -25.09 -7.14
CA MET A 324 3.48 -25.30 -8.56
C MET A 324 4.56 -24.36 -9.11
N GLY A 325 4.90 -23.30 -8.38
CA GLY A 325 5.84 -22.28 -8.84
C GLY A 325 5.46 -20.90 -8.34
N PHE A 326 5.81 -19.87 -9.10
CA PHE A 326 5.56 -18.48 -8.75
C PHE A 326 4.98 -17.71 -9.93
N TYR A 327 4.11 -16.76 -9.62
CA TYR A 327 3.59 -15.78 -10.54
C TYR A 327 4.14 -14.42 -10.13
N ASP A 328 5.02 -13.86 -10.95
CA ASP A 328 5.72 -12.60 -10.66
C ASP A 328 6.16 -11.91 -11.97
N GLY A 329 6.14 -10.58 -11.99
CA GLY A 329 6.53 -9.78 -13.16
C GLY A 329 7.99 -9.88 -13.57
N TRP A 330 8.86 -10.41 -12.70
CA TRP A 330 10.30 -10.47 -12.87
C TRP A 330 10.88 -11.82 -12.44
N LEU A 331 10.82 -12.83 -13.31
CA LEU A 331 11.39 -14.14 -12.94
C LEU A 331 12.93 -14.13 -12.86
N GLY A 332 13.62 -13.56 -13.86
CA GLY A 332 15.07 -13.28 -13.80
C GLY A 332 15.98 -14.48 -13.47
N GLY A 333 15.53 -15.73 -13.64
CA GLY A 333 16.26 -16.92 -13.17
C GLY A 333 16.33 -17.08 -11.64
N ARG A 334 15.53 -16.30 -10.90
CA ARG A 334 15.41 -16.33 -9.45
C ARG A 334 14.81 -17.67 -9.00
N LYS A 335 15.30 -18.20 -7.88
CA LYS A 335 14.75 -19.40 -7.22
C LYS A 335 13.50 -19.02 -6.43
N PHE A 336 13.49 -17.81 -5.88
CA PHE A 336 12.36 -17.21 -5.17
C PHE A 336 12.00 -15.86 -5.79
N PRO A 337 11.29 -15.85 -6.94
CA PRO A 337 10.77 -14.62 -7.53
C PRO A 337 9.54 -14.13 -6.76
N VAL A 338 9.79 -13.42 -5.66
CA VAL A 338 8.76 -12.79 -4.82
C VAL A 338 9.15 -11.35 -4.51
N ASP A 339 8.17 -10.54 -4.13
CA ASP A 339 8.36 -9.21 -3.55
C ASP A 339 8.86 -9.29 -2.10
N MET A 340 9.57 -8.26 -1.62
CA MET A 340 10.08 -8.18 -0.24
C MET A 340 8.97 -8.35 0.81
N ALA A 341 7.80 -7.80 0.53
CA ALA A 341 6.65 -7.87 1.42
C ALA A 341 5.93 -9.23 1.36
N GLY A 342 6.31 -10.13 0.45
CA GLY A 342 5.59 -11.40 0.20
C GLY A 342 6.00 -12.57 1.08
N PHE A 343 6.91 -12.37 2.05
CA PHE A 343 7.38 -13.45 2.90
C PHE A 343 7.72 -13.02 4.33
N ALA A 344 7.63 -13.96 5.26
CA ALA A 344 8.06 -13.81 6.65
C ALA A 344 8.92 -14.99 7.09
N VAL A 345 9.76 -14.80 8.10
CA VAL A 345 10.78 -15.79 8.48
C VAL A 345 10.82 -15.97 10.00
N SER A 346 10.97 -17.22 10.44
CA SER A 346 11.14 -17.52 11.86
C SER A 346 12.50 -17.01 12.37
N VAL A 347 12.49 -16.36 13.54
CA VAL A 347 13.73 -15.93 14.23
C VAL A 347 14.62 -17.14 14.55
N LYS A 348 14.01 -18.25 15.00
CA LYS A 348 14.74 -19.50 15.25
C LYS A 348 15.38 -20.04 13.97
N PHE A 349 14.67 -19.95 12.84
CA PHE A 349 15.20 -20.39 11.56
C PHE A 349 16.40 -19.54 11.12
N LEU A 350 16.34 -18.21 11.28
CA LEU A 350 17.44 -17.29 11.02
C LEU A 350 18.68 -17.61 11.87
N HIS A 351 18.54 -17.95 13.15
CA HIS A 351 19.66 -18.30 14.04
C HIS A 351 20.45 -19.52 13.56
N MET A 352 19.75 -20.51 13.02
CA MET A 352 20.39 -21.68 12.42
C MET A 352 21.17 -21.34 11.13
N ARG A 353 21.00 -20.13 10.58
CA ARG A 353 21.68 -19.62 9.38
C ARG A 353 22.40 -18.29 9.70
N PRO A 354 23.50 -18.34 10.49
CA PRO A 354 24.17 -17.12 10.97
C PRO A 354 24.77 -16.27 9.84
N LYS A 355 25.02 -16.86 8.67
CA LYS A 355 25.56 -16.18 7.48
C LYS A 355 24.49 -15.56 6.58
N ALA A 356 23.20 -15.77 6.87
CA ALA A 356 22.11 -15.25 6.04
C ALA A 356 22.04 -13.72 6.13
N ILE A 357 22.15 -13.03 5.00
CA ILE A 357 22.11 -11.57 4.91
C ILE A 357 21.41 -11.16 3.63
N MET A 358 20.86 -9.94 3.64
CA MET A 358 20.36 -9.29 2.44
C MET A 358 21.54 -8.84 1.58
N PRO A 359 21.68 -9.32 0.32
CA PRO A 359 22.77 -8.92 -0.54
C PRO A 359 22.54 -7.54 -1.14
N TYR A 360 23.62 -6.81 -1.45
CA TYR A 360 23.53 -5.52 -2.13
C TYR A 360 23.48 -5.68 -3.66
N VAL A 361 22.51 -6.45 -4.15
CA VAL A 361 22.36 -6.78 -5.57
C VAL A 361 20.94 -6.40 -6.03
N PRO A 362 20.78 -5.24 -6.71
CA PRO A 362 19.47 -4.78 -7.20
C PRO A 362 18.70 -5.80 -8.01
N GLY A 363 17.45 -6.06 -7.62
CA GLY A 363 16.55 -7.03 -8.23
C GLY A 363 16.78 -8.48 -7.81
N PHE A 364 17.74 -8.72 -6.92
CA PHE A 364 18.08 -10.04 -6.36
C PHE A 364 18.23 -10.01 -4.83
N GLU A 365 17.78 -8.93 -4.19
CA GLU A 365 17.77 -8.81 -2.73
C GLU A 365 17.00 -9.96 -2.08
N GLU A 366 15.73 -10.15 -2.44
CA GLU A 366 14.85 -11.17 -1.88
C GLU A 366 15.36 -12.58 -2.18
N ASP A 367 15.64 -12.85 -3.45
CA ASP A 367 16.11 -14.15 -3.92
C ASP A 367 17.43 -14.53 -3.25
N GLY A 368 18.39 -13.60 -3.18
CA GLY A 368 19.67 -13.86 -2.55
C GLY A 368 19.57 -14.03 -1.03
N PHE A 369 18.70 -13.27 -0.36
CA PHE A 369 18.43 -13.49 1.07
C PHE A 369 17.81 -14.87 1.32
N LEU A 370 16.76 -15.24 0.58
CA LEU A 370 16.09 -16.53 0.74
C LEU A 370 17.01 -17.71 0.40
N ARG A 371 17.88 -17.57 -0.62
CA ARG A 371 18.94 -18.55 -0.90
C ARG A 371 19.95 -18.66 0.23
N SER A 372 20.28 -17.55 0.90
CA SER A 372 21.20 -17.57 2.03
C SER A 372 20.65 -18.31 3.26
N LEU A 373 19.34 -18.61 3.28
CA LEU A 373 18.70 -19.47 4.27
C LEU A 373 18.79 -20.98 3.94
N ALA A 374 19.68 -21.38 3.03
CA ALA A 374 19.88 -22.78 2.68
C ALA A 374 20.20 -23.69 3.90
N PRO A 375 19.79 -24.97 3.86
CA PRO A 375 18.91 -25.58 2.87
C PRO A 375 17.47 -25.07 3.02
N LEU A 376 16.91 -24.58 1.91
CA LEU A 376 15.54 -24.10 1.77
C LEU A 376 15.13 -24.28 0.30
N GLU A 377 14.08 -25.07 0.08
CA GLU A 377 13.47 -25.26 -1.24
C GLU A 377 12.09 -24.61 -1.34
N PRO A 378 11.68 -24.12 -2.54
CA PRO A 378 10.37 -23.46 -2.72
C PRO A 378 9.18 -24.33 -2.28
N LYS A 379 9.28 -25.65 -2.46
CA LYS A 379 8.24 -26.61 -2.03
C LYS A 379 8.09 -26.74 -0.51
N GLU A 380 9.04 -26.25 0.28
CA GLU A 380 9.00 -26.28 1.75
C GLU A 380 8.36 -25.02 2.35
N ILE A 381 7.94 -24.06 1.52
CA ILE A 381 7.38 -22.80 1.97
C ILE A 381 6.00 -23.02 2.60
N GLU A 382 5.78 -22.37 3.74
CA GLU A 382 4.48 -22.33 4.41
C GLU A 382 3.56 -21.33 3.70
N LEU A 383 2.62 -21.83 2.91
CA LEU A 383 1.64 -20.99 2.19
C LEU A 383 0.64 -20.39 3.20
N LYS A 384 0.44 -19.07 3.12
CA LYS A 384 -0.49 -18.30 3.98
C LYS A 384 -1.58 -17.66 3.13
N ALA A 385 -2.45 -16.88 3.79
CA ALA A 385 -3.52 -16.13 3.15
C ALA A 385 -4.45 -17.07 2.35
N ASP A 386 -4.86 -18.15 3.01
CA ASP A 386 -5.79 -19.16 2.48
C ASP A 386 -5.28 -19.79 1.18
N ASN A 387 -4.15 -20.49 1.26
CA ASN A 387 -3.44 -21.05 0.11
C ASN A 387 -3.17 -20.02 -1.00
N CYS A 388 -2.75 -18.83 -0.60
CA CYS A 388 -2.45 -17.71 -1.49
C CYS A 388 -3.64 -17.24 -2.34
N THR A 389 -4.86 -17.34 -1.83
CA THR A 389 -6.07 -16.83 -2.52
C THR A 389 -6.50 -15.44 -2.05
N LYS A 390 -5.89 -14.91 -0.98
CA LYS A 390 -6.19 -13.58 -0.42
C LYS A 390 -4.99 -12.64 -0.56
N VAL A 391 -5.25 -11.42 -1.03
CA VAL A 391 -4.25 -10.34 -1.01
C VAL A 391 -4.45 -9.54 0.27
N LEU A 392 -3.46 -9.61 1.17
CA LEU A 392 -3.48 -8.91 2.46
C LEU A 392 -2.39 -7.83 2.58
N VAL A 393 -1.59 -7.67 1.52
CA VAL A 393 -0.49 -6.71 1.44
C VAL A 393 -0.44 -6.12 0.05
N TRP A 394 -0.24 -4.81 -0.03
CA TRP A 394 -0.12 -4.08 -1.28
C TRP A 394 1.15 -3.25 -1.30
N HIS A 395 1.91 -3.35 -2.39
CA HIS A 395 3.10 -2.56 -2.65
C HIS A 395 2.72 -1.16 -3.16
N THR A 396 2.03 -0.39 -2.32
CA THR A 396 1.67 1.00 -2.61
C THR A 396 2.90 1.91 -2.52
N GLN A 397 2.81 3.08 -3.17
CA GLN A 397 3.83 4.12 -3.12
C GLN A 397 3.13 5.47 -3.05
N ALA A 398 3.55 6.34 -2.13
CA ALA A 398 3.13 7.73 -2.19
C ALA A 398 3.68 8.40 -3.46
N LYS A 399 2.88 9.30 -4.02
CA LYS A 399 3.36 10.19 -5.08
C LYS A 399 4.51 11.03 -4.52
N ALA A 400 5.64 11.03 -5.23
CA ALA A 400 6.79 11.84 -4.83
C ALA A 400 6.45 13.33 -4.86
N ASN A 401 6.74 14.04 -3.77
CA ASN A 401 6.63 15.49 -3.65
C ASN A 401 8.02 16.12 -3.70
N ALA A 402 8.07 17.35 -4.23
CA ALA A 402 9.27 18.15 -4.17
C ALA A 402 9.56 18.56 -2.71
N PRO A 403 10.84 18.68 -2.31
CA PRO A 403 11.21 19.31 -1.06
C PRO A 403 10.61 20.72 -0.98
N SER A 404 10.16 21.08 0.22
CA SER A 404 9.64 22.40 0.53
C SER A 404 10.70 23.48 0.24
N PRO A 405 10.34 24.61 -0.39
CA PRO A 405 11.27 25.70 -0.66
C PRO A 405 11.90 26.28 0.62
N PRO A 406 13.06 26.95 0.55
CA PRO A 406 13.63 27.68 1.68
C PRO A 406 12.61 28.66 2.28
N LEU A 407 12.61 28.79 3.61
CA LEU A 407 11.77 29.75 4.31
C LEU A 407 12.44 31.13 4.29
N ASP A 408 11.67 32.19 4.03
CA ASP A 408 12.15 33.57 4.22
C ASP A 408 12.36 33.84 5.71
N MET A 409 13.62 33.71 6.14
CA MET A 409 14.01 33.89 7.53
C MET A 409 14.05 35.36 7.96
N VAL A 410 14.04 36.31 7.02
CA VAL A 410 13.92 37.74 7.40
C VAL A 410 12.51 38.01 7.88
N LYS A 411 11.51 37.40 7.23
CA LYS A 411 10.10 37.60 7.53
C LYS A 411 9.55 36.66 8.61
N TYR A 412 10.03 35.42 8.67
CA TYR A 412 9.37 34.35 9.42
C TYR A 412 10.22 33.69 10.54
N ASN A 413 11.38 34.24 10.88
CA ASN A 413 12.25 33.63 11.91
C ASN A 413 11.61 33.50 13.31
N GLN A 414 10.73 34.43 13.68
CA GLN A 414 10.06 34.48 14.99
C GLN A 414 8.63 33.90 14.95
N THR A 415 8.29 33.14 13.92
CA THR A 415 6.98 32.48 13.81
C THR A 415 7.13 30.96 13.93
N ASN A 416 6.00 30.28 14.07
CA ASN A 416 5.92 28.83 14.02
C ASN A 416 6.52 28.23 12.74
N LEU A 417 6.60 28.98 11.63
CA LEU A 417 7.16 28.49 10.36
C LEU A 417 8.65 28.10 10.50
N ALA A 418 9.42 28.80 11.34
CA ALA A 418 10.82 28.43 11.60
C ALA A 418 10.92 27.02 12.20
N VAL A 419 10.01 26.67 13.10
CA VAL A 419 9.92 25.32 13.69
C VAL A 419 9.43 24.31 12.66
N LEU A 420 8.34 24.60 11.95
CA LEU A 420 7.77 23.70 10.95
C LEU A 420 8.77 23.37 9.83
N LYS A 421 9.61 24.33 9.44
CA LYS A 421 10.66 24.14 8.42
C LYS A 421 11.73 23.12 8.83
N THR A 422 11.92 22.88 10.13
CA THR A 422 12.84 21.82 10.61
C THR A 422 12.25 20.42 10.42
N ILE A 423 10.92 20.32 10.41
CA ILE A 423 10.14 19.07 10.33
C ILE A 423 10.00 18.64 8.88
N ILE A 424 9.49 19.54 8.03
CA ILE A 424 9.26 19.27 6.61
C ILE A 424 10.60 19.20 5.86
N VAL A 425 10.64 18.35 4.82
CA VAL A 425 11.82 18.20 3.95
C VAL A 425 11.76 19.18 2.81
#